data_AF-A0A0F9AQ89-F1
#
_entry.id   AF-A0A0F9AQ89-F1
#
_cell.length_a   1.000
_cell.length_b   1.000
_cell.length_c   1.000
_cell.angle_alpha   90.00
_cell.angle_beta   90.00
_cell.angle_gamma   90.00
#
_symmetry.space_group_name_H-M   'P 1'
#
loop_
_entity.id
_entity.type
_entity.pdbx_description
1 polymer ?
#
loop_
_entity_poly.entity_id
_entity_poly.type
_entity_poly.pdbx_seq_one_letter_code
_entity_poly.pdbx_strand_id
1 'polypeptide(L)'
;NSRAVYDFYYGFFDMNPVNLNPLPPVEIGKQFVEYAGGADAILAKAKIQFEEGDYRHVATALNHVVFADPDNTAARSLLAKAYDQLGYQAESGPWRDVYLTGAQELRNGRPERRVIPSVTKDLFMQIPLEKYFEGLSVRLNAEEAEGEKLTINFTFTDLNETYVVRVENSVLHHHKGEPDPNADATIKIDHETYVNMALQIIKPLEAITSGKMEVDSFLTLRKFNSMTKDPDFTFNIIEP
;
A
#
# COMPACT_ATOMS: atom_id res chain seq x y z
N ASN A 1 -3.79 -22.27 -1.70
CA ASN A 1 -2.82 -23.00 -2.54
C ASN A 1 -3.37 -23.33 -3.91
N SER A 2 -4.48 -24.07 -4.05
CA SER A 2 -4.99 -24.45 -5.38
C SER A 2 -5.29 -23.27 -6.31
N ARG A 3 -5.91 -22.19 -5.80
CA ARG A 3 -6.13 -20.94 -6.57
C ARG A 3 -4.81 -20.33 -7.07
N ALA A 4 -3.80 -20.23 -6.21
CA ALA A 4 -2.49 -19.70 -6.59
C ALA A 4 -1.78 -20.54 -7.68
N VAL A 5 -1.99 -21.87 -7.70
CA VAL A 5 -1.48 -22.72 -8.78
C VAL A 5 -2.18 -22.40 -10.10
N TYR A 6 -3.50 -22.22 -10.09
CA TYR A 6 -4.22 -21.77 -11.28
C TYR A 6 -3.70 -20.42 -11.78
N ASP A 7 -3.59 -19.43 -10.88
CA ASP A 7 -3.10 -18.08 -11.20
C ASP A 7 -1.67 -18.10 -11.76
N PHE A 8 -0.81 -19.00 -11.28
CA PHE A 8 0.55 -19.17 -11.81
C PHE A 8 0.56 -19.63 -13.27
N TYR A 9 -0.33 -20.54 -13.65
CA TYR A 9 -0.36 -21.09 -15.02
C TYR A 9 -1.20 -20.25 -15.99
N TYR A 10 -2.28 -19.62 -15.51
CA TYR A 10 -3.28 -18.98 -16.38
C TYR A 10 -3.48 -17.48 -16.11
N GLY A 11 -2.88 -16.95 -15.05
CA GLY A 11 -3.11 -15.57 -14.60
C GLY A 11 -4.43 -15.41 -13.85
N PHE A 12 -4.74 -14.16 -13.49
CA PHE A 12 -5.91 -13.82 -12.67
C PHE A 12 -7.25 -13.92 -13.43
N PHE A 13 -7.22 -13.86 -14.76
CA PHE A 13 -8.43 -13.79 -15.58
C PHE A 13 -8.93 -15.20 -15.93
N ASP A 14 -10.15 -15.51 -15.50
CA ASP A 14 -10.78 -16.83 -15.66
C ASP A 14 -11.44 -17.05 -17.04
N MET A 15 -11.23 -16.13 -17.99
CA MET A 15 -11.87 -16.12 -19.32
C MET A 15 -13.40 -15.93 -19.32
N ASN A 16 -14.03 -15.65 -18.17
CA ASN A 16 -15.42 -15.24 -18.12
C ASN A 16 -15.53 -13.73 -18.43
N PRO A 17 -16.20 -13.29 -19.51
CA PRO A 17 -16.18 -11.88 -19.93
C PRO A 17 -16.65 -10.88 -18.87
N VAL A 18 -17.51 -11.28 -17.93
CA VAL A 18 -17.95 -10.40 -16.83
C VAL A 18 -16.81 -9.98 -15.89
N ASN A 19 -15.75 -10.79 -15.82
CA ASN A 19 -14.56 -10.56 -14.99
C ASN A 19 -13.42 -9.87 -15.73
N LEU A 20 -13.60 -9.53 -17.02
CA LEU A 20 -12.54 -8.88 -17.82
C LEU A 20 -12.32 -7.42 -17.42
N ASN A 21 -13.40 -6.70 -17.18
CA ASN A 21 -13.38 -5.29 -16.75
C ASN A 21 -14.48 -5.06 -15.70
N PRO A 22 -14.36 -5.65 -14.50
CA PRO A 22 -15.38 -5.55 -13.48
C PRO A 22 -15.43 -4.11 -12.93
N LEU A 23 -16.62 -3.68 -12.50
CA LEU A 23 -16.77 -2.44 -11.75
C LEU A 23 -15.95 -2.47 -10.46
N PRO A 24 -15.39 -1.33 -10.00
CA PRO A 24 -14.77 -1.22 -8.69
C PRO A 24 -15.72 -1.65 -7.55
N PRO A 25 -15.19 -2.17 -6.41
CA PRO A 25 -15.99 -2.71 -5.31
C PRO A 25 -17.10 -1.79 -4.78
N VAL A 26 -16.85 -0.47 -4.70
CA VAL A 26 -17.83 0.53 -4.27
C VAL A 26 -19.00 0.63 -5.25
N GLU A 27 -18.71 0.67 -6.55
CA GLU A 27 -19.73 0.82 -7.59
C GLU A 27 -20.59 -0.43 -7.73
N ILE A 28 -19.96 -1.61 -7.75
CA ILE A 28 -20.70 -2.88 -7.79
C ILE A 28 -21.51 -3.10 -6.51
N GLY A 29 -20.98 -2.69 -5.34
CA GLY A 29 -21.71 -2.74 -4.07
C GLY A 29 -23.01 -1.93 -4.13
N LYS A 30 -22.95 -0.68 -4.60
CA LYS A 30 -24.13 0.19 -4.74
C LYS A 30 -25.20 -0.43 -5.65
N GLN A 31 -24.80 -0.92 -6.83
CA GLN A 31 -25.74 -1.56 -7.76
C GLN A 31 -26.33 -2.86 -7.20
N PHE A 32 -25.51 -3.67 -6.52
CA PHE A 32 -26.00 -4.91 -5.90
C PHE A 32 -27.05 -4.64 -4.82
N VAL A 33 -26.80 -3.64 -3.97
CA VAL A 33 -27.75 -3.20 -2.93
C VAL A 33 -29.06 -2.72 -3.55
N GLU A 34 -28.99 -1.94 -4.63
CA GLU A 34 -30.18 -1.49 -5.38
C GLU A 34 -30.97 -2.68 -5.92
N TYR A 35 -30.33 -3.62 -6.63
CA TYR A 35 -30.97 -4.80 -7.19
C TYR A 35 -31.58 -5.74 -6.14
N ALA A 36 -30.97 -5.82 -4.96
CA ALA A 36 -31.46 -6.65 -3.87
C ALA A 36 -32.65 -6.05 -3.11
N GLY A 37 -33.07 -4.82 -3.44
CA GLY A 37 -34.17 -4.11 -2.78
C GLY A 37 -33.74 -3.27 -1.57
N GLY A 38 -32.47 -2.86 -1.50
CA GLY A 38 -31.92 -2.00 -0.45
C GLY A 38 -31.20 -2.76 0.66
N ALA A 39 -30.43 -2.00 1.47
CA ALA A 39 -29.58 -2.54 2.53
C ALA A 39 -30.39 -3.29 3.60
N ASP A 40 -31.56 -2.76 3.98
CA ASP A 40 -32.45 -3.38 4.98
C ASP A 40 -32.97 -4.76 4.54
N ALA A 41 -33.27 -4.91 3.24
CA ALA A 41 -33.72 -6.17 2.68
C ALA A 41 -32.62 -7.24 2.71
N ILE A 42 -31.38 -6.85 2.40
CA ILE A 42 -30.20 -7.72 2.53
C ILE A 42 -29.99 -8.09 4.00
N LEU A 43 -30.01 -7.10 4.91
CA LEU A 43 -29.80 -7.31 6.34
C LEU A 43 -30.82 -8.28 6.95
N ALA A 44 -32.10 -8.15 6.57
CA ALA A 44 -33.15 -9.04 7.05
C ALA A 44 -32.88 -10.51 6.66
N LYS A 45 -32.50 -10.76 5.40
CA LYS A 45 -32.15 -12.11 4.92
C LYS A 45 -30.86 -12.62 5.54
N ALA A 46 -29.84 -11.77 5.62
CA ALA A 46 -28.54 -12.12 6.18
C ALA A 46 -28.64 -12.52 7.66
N LYS A 47 -29.54 -11.91 8.45
CA LYS A 47 -29.78 -12.34 9.84
C LYS A 47 -30.30 -13.76 9.93
N ILE A 48 -31.24 -14.14 9.07
CA ILE A 48 -31.80 -15.51 9.04
C ILE A 48 -30.69 -16.50 8.67
N GLN A 49 -29.96 -16.21 7.58
CA GLN A 49 -28.86 -17.06 7.11
C GLN A 49 -27.71 -17.16 8.11
N PHE A 50 -27.49 -16.12 8.92
CA PHE A 50 -26.51 -16.14 10.00
C PHE A 50 -26.89 -17.15 11.08
N GLU A 51 -28.16 -17.17 11.51
CA GLU A 51 -28.66 -18.16 12.48
C GLU A 51 -28.64 -19.59 11.94
N GLU A 52 -28.76 -19.75 10.61
CA GLU A 52 -28.62 -21.03 9.92
C GLU A 52 -27.15 -21.48 9.76
N GLY A 53 -26.19 -20.60 10.06
CA GLY A 53 -24.77 -20.88 9.98
C GLY A 53 -24.13 -20.66 8.59
N ASP A 54 -24.83 -20.00 7.65
CA ASP A 54 -24.31 -19.70 6.31
C ASP A 54 -23.42 -18.43 6.31
N TYR A 55 -22.36 -18.47 7.10
CA TYR A 55 -21.52 -17.30 7.35
C TYR A 55 -20.78 -16.79 6.10
N ARG A 56 -20.48 -17.69 5.14
CA ARG A 56 -19.81 -17.30 3.88
C ARG A 56 -20.73 -16.49 2.98
N HIS A 57 -21.99 -16.88 2.88
CA HIS A 57 -22.97 -16.13 2.10
C HIS A 57 -23.31 -14.80 2.77
N VAL A 58 -23.52 -14.81 4.09
CA VAL A 58 -23.73 -13.60 4.90
C VAL A 58 -22.58 -12.61 4.70
N ALA A 59 -21.34 -13.07 4.80
CA ALA A 59 -20.17 -12.21 4.61
C ALA A 59 -20.13 -11.60 3.21
N THR A 60 -20.41 -12.40 2.17
CA THR A 60 -20.43 -11.94 0.77
C THR A 60 -21.49 -10.86 0.55
N ALA A 61 -22.71 -11.08 1.01
CA ALA A 61 -23.82 -10.14 0.82
C ALA A 61 -23.60 -8.83 1.60
N LEU A 62 -23.16 -8.92 2.86
CA LEU A 62 -22.93 -7.74 3.69
C LEU A 62 -21.69 -6.94 3.28
N ASN A 63 -20.69 -7.57 2.66
CA ASN A 63 -19.56 -6.85 2.08
C ASN A 63 -20.02 -5.84 1.03
N HIS A 64 -20.99 -6.20 0.16
CA HIS A 64 -21.57 -5.25 -0.79
C HIS A 64 -22.27 -4.07 -0.09
N VAL A 65 -22.95 -4.32 1.03
CA VAL A 65 -23.60 -3.27 1.83
C VAL A 65 -22.57 -2.32 2.43
N VAL A 66 -21.51 -2.85 3.05
CA VAL A 66 -20.44 -2.03 3.67
C VAL A 66 -19.65 -1.22 2.63
N PHE A 67 -19.35 -1.79 1.47
CA PHE A 67 -18.70 -1.06 0.39
C PHE A 67 -19.60 0.00 -0.27
N ALA A 68 -20.93 -0.18 -0.23
CA ALA A 68 -21.88 0.82 -0.71
C ALA A 68 -22.10 1.96 0.29
N ASP A 69 -22.15 1.63 1.58
CA ASP A 69 -22.42 2.52 2.71
C ASP A 69 -21.55 2.12 3.92
N PRO A 70 -20.31 2.66 4.03
CA PRO A 70 -19.40 2.32 5.11
C PRO A 70 -19.85 2.81 6.48
N ASP A 71 -20.85 3.69 6.56
CA ASP A 71 -21.42 4.17 7.82
C ASP A 71 -22.58 3.28 8.32
N ASN A 72 -22.95 2.23 7.58
CA ASN A 72 -23.99 1.28 7.97
C ASN A 72 -23.54 0.38 9.12
N THR A 73 -23.67 0.89 10.35
CA THR A 73 -23.25 0.19 11.58
C THR A 73 -23.91 -1.18 11.76
N ALA A 74 -25.15 -1.38 11.28
CA ALA A 74 -25.84 -2.67 11.35
C ALA A 74 -25.19 -3.72 10.44
N ALA A 75 -24.84 -3.35 9.21
CA ALA A 75 -24.12 -4.21 8.27
C ALA A 75 -22.72 -4.52 8.74
N ARG A 76 -21.97 -3.50 9.20
CA ARG A 76 -20.63 -3.68 9.79
C ARG A 76 -20.67 -4.66 10.96
N SER A 77 -21.62 -4.47 11.88
CA SER A 77 -21.74 -5.32 13.08
C SER A 77 -22.06 -6.77 12.73
N LEU A 78 -23.00 -7.02 11.81
CA LEU A 78 -23.35 -8.39 11.42
C LEU A 78 -22.24 -9.05 10.59
N LEU A 79 -21.58 -8.30 9.71
CA LEU A 79 -20.42 -8.79 8.95
C LEU A 79 -19.26 -9.18 9.88
N ALA A 80 -18.98 -8.34 10.90
CA ALA A 80 -17.97 -8.65 11.90
C ALA A 80 -18.28 -9.93 12.69
N LYS A 81 -19.57 -10.23 12.95
CA LYS A 81 -19.98 -11.50 13.58
C LYS A 81 -19.80 -12.68 12.64
N ALA A 82 -20.10 -12.52 11.35
CA ALA A 82 -19.87 -13.56 10.34
C ALA A 82 -18.38 -13.89 10.22
N TYR A 83 -17.52 -12.87 10.23
CA TYR A 83 -16.07 -13.05 10.27
C TYR A 83 -15.59 -13.74 11.56
N ASP A 84 -16.13 -13.42 12.74
CA ASP A 84 -15.78 -14.16 13.98
C ASP A 84 -16.05 -15.66 13.80
N GLN A 85 -17.24 -16.03 13.30
CA GLN A 85 -17.62 -17.43 13.11
C GLN A 85 -16.73 -18.13 12.09
N LEU A 86 -16.41 -17.47 10.97
CA LEU A 86 -15.48 -18.01 9.98
C LEU A 86 -14.06 -18.16 10.54
N GLY A 87 -13.60 -17.22 11.36
CA GLY A 87 -12.31 -17.28 12.04
C GLY A 87 -12.25 -18.37 13.12
N TYR A 88 -13.35 -18.66 13.80
CA TYR A 88 -13.44 -19.75 14.77
C TYR A 88 -13.43 -21.13 14.12
N GLN A 89 -13.97 -21.24 12.91
CA GLN A 89 -13.98 -22.48 12.13
C GLN A 89 -12.72 -22.69 11.29
N ALA A 90 -11.90 -21.66 11.12
CA ALA A 90 -10.70 -21.74 10.30
C ALA A 90 -9.62 -22.62 10.96
N GLU A 91 -9.25 -23.71 10.29
CA GLU A 91 -8.10 -24.54 10.65
C GLU A 91 -6.77 -23.83 10.33
N SER A 92 -6.75 -23.02 9.26
CA SER A 92 -5.58 -22.25 8.86
C SER A 92 -5.40 -21.01 9.75
N GLY A 93 -4.29 -20.95 10.47
CA GLY A 93 -3.91 -19.77 11.28
C GLY A 93 -4.01 -18.44 10.50
N PRO A 94 -3.40 -18.32 9.31
CA PRO A 94 -3.55 -17.11 8.49
C PRO A 94 -4.99 -16.76 8.13
N TRP A 95 -5.87 -17.74 7.87
CA TRP A 95 -7.29 -17.45 7.59
C TRP A 95 -8.01 -16.93 8.84
N ARG A 96 -7.73 -17.55 9.99
CA ARG A 96 -8.24 -17.08 11.27
C ARG A 96 -7.82 -15.63 11.52
N ASP A 97 -6.55 -15.30 11.34
CA ASP A 97 -6.04 -13.95 11.58
C ASP A 97 -6.71 -12.93 10.65
N VAL A 98 -6.82 -13.22 9.35
CA VAL A 98 -7.51 -12.33 8.39
C VAL A 98 -8.97 -12.07 8.78
N TYR A 99 -9.74 -13.12 9.12
CA TYR A 99 -11.12 -12.94 9.52
C TYR A 99 -11.25 -12.14 10.81
N LEU A 100 -10.47 -12.48 11.84
CA LEU A 100 -10.58 -11.82 13.15
C LEU A 100 -10.07 -10.38 13.12
N THR A 101 -9.06 -10.06 12.32
CA THR A 101 -8.62 -8.67 12.08
C THR A 101 -9.68 -7.90 11.30
N GLY A 102 -10.27 -8.46 10.24
CA GLY A 102 -11.38 -7.81 9.53
C GLY A 102 -12.58 -7.53 10.44
N ALA A 103 -12.90 -8.47 11.34
CA ALA A 103 -13.93 -8.27 12.35
C ALA A 103 -13.58 -7.19 13.38
N GLN A 104 -12.31 -7.09 13.78
CA GLN A 104 -11.82 -6.03 14.66
C GLN A 104 -11.92 -4.66 14.00
N GLU A 105 -11.50 -4.53 12.74
CA GLU A 105 -11.51 -3.25 12.01
C GLU A 105 -12.93 -2.76 11.73
N LEU A 106 -13.87 -3.66 11.39
CA LEU A 106 -15.29 -3.30 11.25
C LEU A 106 -15.90 -2.74 12.54
N ARG A 107 -15.36 -3.10 13.71
CA ARG A 107 -15.84 -2.66 15.03
C ARG A 107 -15.15 -1.39 15.52
N ASN A 108 -13.86 -1.22 15.22
CA ASN A 108 -13.01 -0.22 15.86
C ASN A 108 -12.38 0.77 14.86
N GLY A 109 -12.56 0.54 13.55
CA GLY A 109 -11.83 1.23 12.50
C GLY A 109 -10.46 0.61 12.23
N ARG A 110 -9.83 1.07 11.14
CA ARG A 110 -8.47 0.71 10.76
C ARG A 110 -7.43 1.16 11.81
N PRO A 111 -6.23 0.55 11.83
CA PRO A 111 -5.13 1.05 12.66
C PRO A 111 -4.77 2.51 12.35
N GLU A 112 -4.51 3.31 13.38
CA GLU A 112 -4.04 4.70 13.18
C GLU A 112 -2.55 4.79 12.85
N ARG A 113 -1.78 3.77 13.22
CA ARG A 113 -0.31 3.79 13.10
C ARG A 113 0.22 2.43 12.66
N ARG A 114 1.23 2.48 11.80
CA ARG A 114 2.05 1.33 11.46
C ARG A 114 2.91 0.93 12.65
N VAL A 115 3.01 -0.37 12.90
CA VAL A 115 4.03 -0.94 13.79
C VAL A 115 5.28 -1.23 12.96
N ILE A 116 6.39 -0.59 13.30
CA ILE A 116 7.71 -0.87 12.70
C ILE A 116 8.50 -1.71 13.71
N PRO A 117 8.81 -2.99 13.42
CA PRO A 117 9.64 -3.81 14.31
C PRO A 117 11.01 -3.19 14.58
N SER A 118 11.56 -3.43 15.76
CA SER A 118 12.89 -2.94 16.14
C SER A 118 14.01 -3.45 15.21
N VAL A 119 13.84 -4.62 14.61
CA VAL A 119 14.80 -5.25 13.68
C VAL A 119 14.78 -4.65 12.26
N THR A 120 13.89 -3.71 11.97
CA THR A 120 13.71 -3.20 10.59
C THR A 120 14.95 -2.49 10.07
N LYS A 121 15.70 -1.77 10.90
CA LYS A 121 16.92 -1.09 10.46
C LYS A 121 17.99 -2.08 9.97
N ASP A 122 18.26 -3.13 10.75
CA ASP A 122 19.28 -4.11 10.40
C ASP A 122 18.94 -4.86 9.12
N LEU A 123 17.64 -5.14 8.89
CA LEU A 123 17.18 -5.72 7.63
C LEU A 123 17.40 -4.77 6.45
N PHE A 124 17.06 -3.48 6.61
CA PHE A 124 17.26 -2.49 5.55
C PHE A 124 18.75 -2.38 5.21
N MET A 125 19.65 -2.32 6.20
CA MET A 125 21.10 -2.29 5.93
C MET A 125 21.63 -3.44 5.04
N GLN A 126 20.89 -4.55 4.89
CA GLN A 126 21.24 -5.68 4.00
C GLN A 126 20.62 -5.61 2.60
N ILE A 127 19.72 -4.65 2.35
CA ILE A 127 19.06 -4.47 1.06
C ILE A 127 20.05 -3.79 0.08
N PRO A 128 20.25 -4.33 -1.13
CA PRO A 128 21.08 -3.68 -2.15
C PRO A 128 20.57 -2.27 -2.47
N LEU A 129 21.49 -1.31 -2.65
CA LEU A 129 21.13 0.10 -2.85
C LEU A 129 20.15 0.33 -4.00
N GLU A 130 20.31 -0.43 -5.09
CA GLU A 130 19.42 -0.42 -6.25
C GLU A 130 17.94 -0.59 -5.88
N LYS A 131 17.62 -1.45 -4.90
CA LYS A 131 16.23 -1.69 -4.45
C LYS A 131 15.61 -0.50 -3.74
N TYR A 132 16.41 0.39 -3.15
CA TYR A 132 15.87 1.64 -2.62
C TYR A 132 15.42 2.58 -3.71
N PHE A 133 16.20 2.67 -4.80
CA PHE A 133 15.84 3.50 -5.94
C PHE A 133 14.66 2.93 -6.73
N GLU A 134 14.54 1.59 -6.80
CA GLU A 134 13.30 0.94 -7.27
C GLU A 134 12.11 1.31 -6.37
N GLY A 135 12.28 1.30 -5.05
CA GLY A 135 11.23 1.74 -4.12
C GLY A 135 10.86 3.21 -4.27
N LEU A 136 11.84 4.08 -4.49
CA LEU A 136 11.63 5.51 -4.78
C LEU A 136 10.89 5.73 -6.09
N SER A 137 11.13 4.92 -7.12
CA SER A 137 10.47 5.08 -8.41
C SER A 137 8.96 4.87 -8.32
N VAL A 138 8.53 3.89 -7.51
CA VAL A 138 7.11 3.62 -7.23
C VAL A 138 6.46 4.72 -6.39
N ARG A 139 7.25 5.53 -5.67
CA ARG A 139 6.77 6.63 -4.82
C ARG A 139 6.61 7.95 -5.55
N LEU A 140 7.04 8.04 -6.81
CA LEU A 140 6.84 9.22 -7.63
C LEU A 140 5.34 9.44 -7.85
N ASN A 141 4.85 10.63 -7.53
CA ASN A 141 3.51 11.04 -7.91
C ASN A 141 3.56 11.58 -9.34
N ALA A 142 2.87 10.89 -10.26
CA ALA A 142 2.93 11.20 -11.69
C ALA A 142 2.34 12.58 -12.05
N GLU A 143 1.31 13.04 -11.33
CA GLU A 143 0.67 14.35 -11.56
C GLU A 143 1.61 15.49 -11.14
N GLU A 144 2.24 15.38 -9.97
CA GLU A 144 3.21 16.39 -9.48
C GLU A 144 4.50 16.40 -10.32
N ALA A 145 4.82 15.29 -10.99
CA ALA A 145 5.99 15.16 -11.87
C ALA A 145 5.70 15.49 -13.35
N GLU A 146 4.47 15.90 -13.68
CA GLU A 146 4.08 16.17 -15.06
C GLU A 146 4.90 17.31 -15.67
N GLY A 147 5.49 17.05 -16.84
CA GLY A 147 6.33 18.02 -17.56
C GLY A 147 7.71 18.25 -16.93
N GLU A 148 8.00 17.64 -15.78
CA GLU A 148 9.26 17.84 -15.08
C GLU A 148 10.41 17.03 -15.69
N LYS A 149 11.60 17.64 -15.68
CA LYS A 149 12.87 17.01 -16.04
C LYS A 149 13.89 17.32 -14.97
N LEU A 150 14.42 16.27 -14.35
CA LEU A 150 15.35 16.42 -13.24
C LEU A 150 16.36 15.29 -13.22
N THR A 151 17.64 15.59 -13.04
CA THR A 151 18.71 14.62 -12.83
C THR A 151 19.39 14.88 -11.50
N ILE A 152 19.46 13.86 -10.63
CA ILE A 152 20.13 13.94 -9.33
C ILE A 152 21.14 12.80 -9.21
N ASN A 153 22.37 13.14 -8.83
CA ASN A 153 23.37 12.16 -8.44
C ASN A 153 23.24 11.85 -6.94
N PHE A 154 23.22 10.57 -6.58
CA PHE A 154 23.35 10.08 -5.21
C PHE A 154 24.68 9.34 -5.08
N THR A 155 25.66 9.96 -4.42
CA THR A 155 26.98 9.39 -4.16
C THR A 155 27.07 8.89 -2.72
N PHE A 156 27.24 7.58 -2.57
CA PHE A 156 27.43 6.90 -1.29
C PHE A 156 28.90 6.91 -0.90
N THR A 157 29.26 7.72 0.10
CA THR A 157 30.65 8.06 0.41
C THR A 157 31.44 6.90 1.04
N ASP A 158 30.76 6.04 1.79
CA ASP A 158 31.30 4.86 2.45
C ASP A 158 31.44 3.65 1.52
N LEU A 159 30.56 3.56 0.50
CA LEU A 159 30.55 2.48 -0.46
C LEU A 159 31.30 2.81 -1.76
N ASN A 160 31.64 4.09 -1.98
CA ASN A 160 32.22 4.58 -3.23
C ASN A 160 31.36 4.20 -4.45
N GLU A 161 30.04 4.32 -4.32
CA GLU A 161 29.06 4.05 -5.37
C GLU A 161 28.27 5.32 -5.70
N THR A 162 27.92 5.50 -6.98
CA THR A 162 26.99 6.56 -7.37
C THR A 162 25.80 5.99 -8.14
N TYR A 163 24.61 6.53 -7.86
CA TYR A 163 23.39 6.29 -8.60
C TYR A 163 22.92 7.59 -9.24
N VAL A 164 22.58 7.54 -10.52
CA VAL A 164 21.99 8.67 -11.24
C VAL A 164 20.50 8.44 -11.33
N VAL A 165 19.74 9.32 -10.69
CA VAL A 165 18.28 9.33 -10.68
C VAL A 165 17.79 10.39 -11.66
N ARG A 166 16.90 10.00 -12.57
CA ARG A 166 16.30 10.88 -13.57
C ARG A 166 14.79 10.84 -13.48
N VAL A 167 14.14 11.99 -13.39
CA VAL A 167 12.70 12.13 -13.54
C VAL A 167 12.44 12.74 -14.90
N GLU A 168 11.68 12.05 -15.75
CA GLU A 168 11.16 12.57 -17.00
C GLU A 168 9.90 11.83 -17.39
N ASN A 169 8.98 12.50 -18.10
CA ASN A 169 7.70 11.92 -18.53
C ASN A 169 6.89 11.29 -17.37
N SER A 170 6.95 11.91 -16.18
CA SER A 170 6.33 11.41 -14.96
C SER A 170 6.80 10.01 -14.52
N VAL A 171 8.02 9.61 -14.91
CA VAL A 171 8.66 8.36 -14.52
C VAL A 171 10.03 8.65 -13.91
N LEU A 172 10.37 7.91 -12.85
CA LEU A 172 11.69 7.93 -12.25
C LEU A 172 12.51 6.74 -12.75
N HIS A 173 13.62 7.06 -13.41
CA HIS A 173 14.65 6.12 -13.82
C HIS A 173 15.83 6.21 -12.85
N HIS A 174 16.50 5.08 -12.63
CA HIS A 174 17.75 5.07 -11.88
C HIS A 174 18.71 4.05 -12.48
N HIS A 175 20.00 4.31 -12.35
CA HIS A 175 21.04 3.33 -12.64
C HIS A 175 22.27 3.62 -11.80
N LYS A 176 23.06 2.59 -11.52
CA LYS A 176 24.40 2.74 -10.95
C LYS A 176 25.37 3.17 -12.04
N GLY A 177 26.22 4.15 -11.77
CA GLY A 177 27.17 4.67 -12.75
C GLY A 177 27.99 5.84 -12.21
N GLU A 178 28.80 6.43 -13.08
CA GLU A 178 29.50 7.68 -12.76
C GLU A 178 28.49 8.84 -12.60
N PRO A 179 28.80 9.83 -11.74
CA PRO A 179 27.96 11.02 -11.59
C PRO A 179 27.75 11.72 -12.94
N ASP A 180 26.51 12.11 -13.24
CA ASP A 180 26.22 12.92 -14.43
C ASP A 180 26.76 14.34 -14.19
N PRO A 181 27.70 14.85 -15.02
CA PRO A 181 28.28 16.17 -14.85
C PRO A 181 27.26 17.31 -15.06
N ASN A 182 26.11 17.02 -15.68
CA ASN A 182 25.02 17.97 -15.90
C ASN A 182 23.84 17.75 -14.95
N ALA A 183 24.02 17.00 -13.85
CA ALA A 183 22.96 16.82 -12.86
C ALA A 183 22.55 18.16 -12.23
N ASP A 184 21.26 18.30 -11.97
CA ASP A 184 20.67 19.47 -11.30
C ASP A 184 20.98 19.50 -9.79
N ALA A 185 21.42 18.37 -9.23
CA ALA A 185 21.98 18.26 -7.89
C ALA A 185 22.86 17.03 -7.73
N THR A 186 23.80 17.12 -6.80
CA THR A 186 24.56 16.00 -6.25
C THR A 186 24.34 15.92 -4.74
N ILE A 187 23.89 14.75 -4.30
CA ILE A 187 23.74 14.37 -2.90
C ILE A 187 24.89 13.44 -2.54
N LYS A 188 25.63 13.78 -1.48
CA LYS A 188 26.63 12.88 -0.88
C LYS A 188 26.16 12.46 0.50
N ILE A 189 26.14 11.17 0.78
CA ILE A 189 25.58 10.60 2.00
C ILE A 189 26.24 9.25 2.26
N ASP A 190 26.37 8.81 3.51
CA ASP A 190 26.74 7.42 3.80
C ASP A 190 25.51 6.50 3.77
N HIS A 191 25.71 5.20 3.56
CA HIS A 191 24.61 4.23 3.46
C HIS A 191 23.74 4.20 4.71
N GLU A 192 24.32 4.27 5.91
CA GLU A 192 23.55 4.22 7.15
C GLU A 192 22.66 5.44 7.32
N THR A 193 23.17 6.65 7.04
CA THR A 193 22.39 7.89 7.07
C THR A 193 21.24 7.82 6.07
N TYR A 194 21.48 7.31 4.86
CA TYR A 194 20.41 7.11 3.87
C TYR A 194 19.32 6.15 4.38
N VAL A 195 19.69 5.01 4.97
CA VAL A 195 18.73 4.06 5.55
C VAL A 195 17.94 4.69 6.70
N ASN A 196 18.60 5.44 7.59
CA ASN A 196 17.91 6.16 8.66
C ASN A 196 16.90 7.18 8.10
N MET A 197 17.21 7.84 6.98
CA MET A 197 16.28 8.73 6.30
C MET A 197 15.10 7.97 5.66
N ALA A 198 15.37 6.86 4.98
CA ALA A 198 14.34 6.02 4.35
C ALA A 198 13.35 5.43 5.39
N LEU A 199 13.83 5.15 6.60
CA LEU A 199 13.04 4.69 7.74
C LEU A 199 12.41 5.84 8.55
N GLN A 200 12.58 7.09 8.11
CA GLN A 200 12.09 8.30 8.79
C GLN A 200 12.61 8.43 10.25
N ILE A 201 13.75 7.83 10.57
CA ILE A 201 14.43 7.95 11.87
C ILE A 201 15.06 9.34 11.99
N ILE A 202 15.64 9.86 10.90
CA ILE A 202 16.17 11.22 10.79
C ILE A 202 15.56 11.92 9.59
N LYS A 203 15.40 13.25 9.66
CA LYS A 203 14.89 14.05 8.54
C LYS A 203 16.04 14.51 7.62
N PRO A 204 15.80 14.76 6.32
CA PRO A 204 16.82 15.26 5.40
C PRO A 204 17.53 16.53 5.91
N LEU A 205 16.77 17.49 6.45
CA LEU A 205 17.33 18.73 6.98
C LEU A 205 18.27 18.49 8.17
N GLU A 206 17.93 17.55 9.05
CA GLU A 206 18.76 17.19 10.20
C GLU A 206 20.07 16.53 9.75
N ALA A 207 20.00 15.62 8.77
CA ALA A 207 21.17 14.99 8.17
C ALA A 207 22.12 16.02 7.54
N ILE A 208 21.56 17.04 6.86
CA ILE A 208 22.34 18.16 6.30
C ILE A 208 22.99 18.99 7.40
N THR A 209 22.22 19.44 8.40
CA THR A 209 22.75 20.31 9.46
C THR A 209 23.76 19.61 10.39
N SER A 210 23.69 18.29 10.49
CA SER A 210 24.64 17.47 11.26
C SER A 210 25.88 17.06 10.45
N GLY A 211 25.98 17.45 9.18
CA GLY A 211 27.11 17.12 8.30
C GLY A 211 27.15 15.66 7.82
N LYS A 212 26.06 14.92 7.99
CA LYS A 212 25.94 13.52 7.53
C LYS A 212 25.47 13.40 6.07
N MET A 213 24.92 14.48 5.53
CA MET A 213 24.49 14.59 4.14
C MET A 213 24.93 15.94 3.58
N GLU A 214 25.54 15.93 2.39
CA GLU A 214 25.83 17.13 1.62
C GLU A 214 24.90 17.18 0.41
N VAL A 215 24.42 18.37 0.06
CA VAL A 215 23.65 18.62 -1.16
C VAL A 215 24.06 19.97 -1.73
N ASP A 216 24.38 20.03 -3.02
CA ASP A 216 24.81 21.26 -3.71
C ASP A 216 23.64 22.16 -4.12
N SER A 217 22.44 21.60 -4.30
CA SER A 217 21.20 22.33 -4.59
C SER A 217 20.04 21.90 -3.70
N PHE A 218 19.78 22.68 -2.64
CA PHE A 218 18.64 22.48 -1.76
C PHE A 218 17.29 22.66 -2.47
N LEU A 219 17.22 23.55 -3.46
CA LEU A 219 16.01 23.80 -4.24
C LEU A 219 15.62 22.56 -5.05
N THR A 220 16.59 21.92 -5.69
CA THR A 220 16.40 20.66 -6.43
C THR A 220 15.92 19.54 -5.52
N LEU A 221 16.54 19.36 -4.34
CA LEU A 221 16.13 18.35 -3.37
C LEU A 221 14.68 18.58 -2.88
N ARG A 222 14.32 19.84 -2.60
CA ARG A 222 12.95 20.17 -2.20
C ARG A 222 11.94 19.87 -3.30
N LYS A 223 12.27 20.17 -4.56
CA LYS A 223 11.43 19.87 -5.73
C LYS A 223 11.27 18.37 -5.94
N PHE A 224 12.35 17.59 -5.82
CA PHE A 224 12.28 16.14 -5.87
C PHE A 224 11.36 15.58 -4.78
N ASN A 225 11.54 16.06 -3.53
CA ASN A 225 10.70 15.63 -2.41
C ASN A 225 9.23 15.99 -2.61
N SER A 226 8.88 17.13 -3.23
CA SER A 226 7.47 17.47 -3.48
C SER A 226 6.79 16.55 -4.50
N MET A 227 7.56 15.90 -5.38
CA MET A 227 7.04 14.95 -6.37
C MET A 227 6.95 13.52 -5.82
N THR A 228 7.37 13.25 -4.59
CA THR A 228 7.34 11.91 -4.00
C THR A 228 6.34 11.85 -2.84
N LYS A 229 5.63 10.74 -2.72
CA LYS A 229 4.67 10.51 -1.62
C LYS A 229 5.06 9.27 -0.83
N ASP A 230 4.99 9.35 0.49
CA ASP A 230 5.05 8.16 1.34
C ASP A 230 3.74 7.37 1.17
N PRO A 231 3.79 6.04 1.06
CA PRO A 231 2.58 5.24 1.02
C PRO A 231 1.87 5.30 2.39
N ASP A 232 0.53 5.35 2.36
CA ASP A 232 -0.27 5.07 3.56
C ASP A 232 -0.07 3.60 3.92
N PHE A 233 0.43 3.31 5.12
CA PHE A 233 0.63 1.94 5.59
C PHE A 233 -0.54 1.41 6.41
N THR A 234 -1.58 2.20 6.59
CA THR A 234 -2.78 1.82 7.32
C THR A 234 -4.04 1.94 6.47
N PHE A 235 -3.94 1.92 5.14
CA PHE A 235 -5.08 2.02 4.21
C PHE A 235 -6.22 1.03 4.57
N ASN A 236 -7.47 1.41 4.30
CA ASN A 236 -8.62 0.55 4.56
C ASN A 236 -8.59 -0.71 3.68
N ILE A 237 -9.02 -1.84 4.24
CA ILE A 237 -9.04 -3.14 3.54
C ILE A 237 -10.48 -3.67 3.43
N ILE A 238 -11.20 -3.69 4.55
CA ILE A 238 -12.56 -4.29 4.65
C ILE A 238 -13.71 -3.32 4.32
N GLU A 239 -13.37 -2.08 4.00
CA GLU A 239 -14.27 -1.00 3.59
C GLU A 239 -13.51 -0.03 2.66
N PRO A 240 -14.21 0.89 1.97
CA PRO A 240 -13.60 1.81 1.02
C PRO A 240 -12.55 2.76 1.61
#